data_AF-A0A7C7CLL2-F1
#
_entry.id   AF-A0A7C7CLL2-F1
#
_cell.length_a   1.000
_cell.length_b   1.000
_cell.length_c   1.000
_cell.angle_alpha   90.00
_cell.angle_beta   90.00
_cell.angle_gamma   90.00
#
_symmetry.space_group_name_H-M   'P 1'
#
loop_
_entity.id
_entity.type
_entity.pdbx_description
1 polymer ?
#
loop_
_entity_poly.entity_id
_entity_poly.type
_entity_poly.pdbx_seq_one_letter_code
_entity_poly.pdbx_strand_id
1 'polypeptide(L)' 'NCGRADGYLRKFGLCRICFREMALKGEIPGITKASW' A
#
# COMPACT_ATOMS: atom_id res chain seq x y z
N ASN A 1 -11.61 4.76 2.22
CA ASN A 1 -12.12 3.80 3.23
C ASN A 1 -12.38 2.45 2.60
N CYS A 2 -11.44 1.51 2.67
CA CYS A 2 -11.60 0.19 2.04
C CYS A 2 -12.22 -0.87 2.99
N GLY A 3 -12.19 -0.69 4.32
CA GLY A 3 -12.91 -1.54 5.28
C GLY A 3 -12.60 -3.04 5.22
N ARG A 4 -11.47 -3.44 4.61
CA ARG A 4 -11.16 -4.84 4.33
C ARG A 4 -10.70 -5.54 5.61
N ALA A 5 -11.33 -6.67 5.93
CA ALA A 5 -10.98 -7.48 7.11
C ALA A 5 -9.55 -8.04 7.05
N ASP A 6 -9.06 -8.37 5.84
CA ASP A 6 -7.78 -9.08 5.64
C ASP A 6 -6.76 -8.31 4.78
N GLY A 7 -5.49 -8.72 4.94
CA GLY A 7 -4.37 -8.19 4.16
C GLY A 7 -4.01 -6.76 4.55
N TYR A 8 -4.04 -6.48 5.86
CA TYR A 8 -3.67 -5.20 6.43
C TYR A 8 -2.16 -5.10 6.67
N LEU A 9 -1.52 -4.10 6.06
CA LEU A 9 -0.10 -3.80 6.22
C LEU A 9 0.08 -2.85 7.40
N ARG A 10 0.36 -3.40 8.59
CA ARG A 10 0.44 -2.64 9.86
C ARG A 10 1.38 -1.43 9.82
N LYS A 11 2.52 -1.55 9.13
CA LYS A 11 3.49 -0.45 8.97
C LYS A 11 2.90 0.77 8.25
N PHE A 12 2.01 0.53 7.30
CA PHE A 12 1.44 1.58 6.44
C PHE A 12 0.01 1.94 6.82
N GLY A 13 -0.63 1.17 7.71
CA GLY A 13 -1.99 1.43 8.15
C GLY A 13 -3.07 1.17 7.08
N LEU A 14 -2.74 0.41 6.02
CA LEU A 14 -3.56 0.27 4.82
C LEU A 14 -3.77 -1.20 4.45
N CYS A 15 -4.86 -1.50 3.73
CA CYS A 15 -5.00 -2.79 3.07
C CYS A 15 -4.04 -2.89 1.86
N ARG A 16 -3.72 -4.11 1.45
CA ARG A 16 -2.81 -4.38 0.33
C ARG A 16 -3.18 -3.69 -1.00
N ILE A 17 -4.48 -3.44 -1.25
CA ILE A 17 -4.93 -2.79 -2.49
C ILE A 17 -4.70 -1.29 -2.43
N CYS A 18 -5.16 -0.63 -1.36
CA CYS A 18 -4.92 0.80 -1.17
C CYS A 18 -3.44 1.11 -1.15
N PHE A 19 -2.64 0.28 -0.46
CA PHE A 19 -1.18 0.41 -0.48
C PHE A 19 -0.62 0.35 -1.91
N ARG A 20 -1.06 -0.61 -2.73
CA ARG A 20 -0.62 -0.73 -4.13
C ARG A 20 -1.00 0.49 -4.97
N GLU A 21 -2.25 0.95 -4.87
CA GLU A 21 -2.72 2.11 -5.64
C GLU A 21 -1.96 3.38 -5.26
N MET A 22 -1.79 3.64 -3.97
CA MET A 22 -1.06 4.80 -3.48
C MET A 22 0.44 4.73 -3.81
N ALA A 23 1.06 3.54 -3.70
CA ALA A 23 2.45 3.34 -4.09
C ALA A 23 2.66 3.58 -5.59
N LEU A 24 1.73 3.13 -6.45
CA LEU A 24 1.80 3.36 -7.90
C LEU A 24 1.58 4.84 -8.26
N LYS A 25 0.78 5.57 -7.49
CA LYS A 25 0.59 7.02 -7.64
C LYS A 25 1.75 7.86 -7.08
N GLY A 26 2.68 7.24 -6.34
CA GLY A 26 3.77 7.95 -5.66
C GLY A 26 3.34 8.68 -4.38
N GLU A 27 2.18 8.36 -3.81
CA GLU A 27 1.66 8.98 -2.58
C GLU A 27 2.33 8.44 -1.31
N ILE A 28 3.00 7.28 -1.39
CA ILE A 28 3.75 6.69 -0.27
C ILE A 28 5.25 6.95 -0.50
N PRO A 29 5.87 7.84 0.27
CA PRO A 29 7.27 8.22 0.07
C PRO A 29 8.22 7.05 0.34
N GLY A 30 9.28 6.95 -0.45
CA GLY A 30 10.31 5.92 -0.30
C GLY A 30 9.91 4.51 -0.76
N ILE A 31 8.76 4.36 -1.42
CA ILE A 31 8.35 3.10 -2.05
C ILE A 31 8.54 3.18 -3.56
N THR A 32 9.28 2.22 -4.10
CA THR A 32 9.44 1.98 -5.54
C THR A 32 9.13 0.53 -5.87
N LYS A 33 8.83 0.25 -7.14
CA LYS A 33 8.61 -1.12 -7.59
C LYS A 33 9.94 -1.88 -7.55
N ALA A 34 9.96 -3.01 -6.86
CA ALA A 34 11.09 -3.91 -6.81
C ALA A 34 11.48 -4.44 -8.20
N SER A 35 12.77 -4.44 -8.51
CA SER A 35 13.38 -5.06 -9.68
C SER A 35 14.67 -5.75 -9.25
N TRP A 36 14.55 -7.03 -8.93
CA TRP A 36 15.64 -7.95 -8.67
C TRP A 36 15.52 -9.12 -9.63
#